data_AF-A0A9D1LIA7-F1
#
_entry.id   AF-A0A9D1LIA7-F1
#
_cell.length_a   1.000
_cell.length_b   1.000
_cell.length_c   1.000
_cell.angle_alpha   90.00
_cell.angle_beta   90.00
_cell.angle_gamma   90.00
#
_symmetry.space_group_name_H-M   'P 1'
#
loop_
_entity.id
_entity.type
_entity.pdbx_description
1 polymer ?
#
loop_
_entity_poly.entity_id
_entity_poly.type
_entity_poly.pdbx_seq_one_letter_code
_entity_poly.pdbx_strand_id
1 'polypeptide(L)'
;MATKGQKFKKHSDNVKTEILKKIKNGVPHKLLSEQYNISKGTIDTWAHKMKRPELYPNQGQKRGRPKEKNLTLEDYKERYEILKKYQAFLKAQREKK
;
A
#
# COMPACT_ATOMS: atom_id res chain seq x y z
N MET A 1 -24.41 -6.84 13.76
CA MET A 1 -23.82 -7.90 12.91
C MET A 1 -24.54 -7.93 11.56
N ALA A 2 -23.87 -8.34 10.48
CA ALA A 2 -24.55 -8.56 9.21
C ALA A 2 -25.55 -9.71 9.33
N THR A 3 -26.74 -9.57 8.73
CA THR A 3 -27.78 -10.60 8.77
C THR A 3 -27.54 -11.68 7.71
N LYS A 4 -28.00 -12.91 7.98
CA LYS A 4 -27.90 -14.02 7.01
C LYS A 4 -28.66 -13.63 5.73
N GLY A 5 -27.98 -13.61 4.59
CA GLY A 5 -28.56 -13.23 3.30
C GLY A 5 -28.43 -11.75 2.91
N GLN A 6 -27.80 -10.92 3.73
CA GLN A 6 -27.56 -9.50 3.40
C GLN A 6 -26.68 -9.39 2.14
N LYS A 7 -27.21 -8.77 1.08
CA LYS A 7 -26.47 -8.46 -0.15
C LYS A 7 -25.77 -7.11 -0.01
N PHE A 8 -24.44 -7.10 -0.09
CA PHE A 8 -23.65 -5.86 -0.08
C PHE A 8 -23.58 -5.27 -1.49
N LYS A 9 -23.89 -3.97 -1.62
CA LYS A 9 -23.67 -3.23 -2.87
C LYS A 9 -22.16 -3.14 -3.12
N LYS A 10 -21.71 -3.69 -4.26
CA LYS A 10 -20.34 -3.51 -4.73
C LYS A 10 -20.28 -2.21 -5.54
N HIS A 11 -19.23 -1.43 -5.31
CA HIS A 11 -18.94 -0.23 -6.08
C HIS A 11 -17.71 -0.49 -6.96
N SER A 12 -17.66 0.11 -8.15
CA SER A 12 -16.51 -0.01 -9.03
C SER A 12 -15.30 0.72 -8.44
N ASP A 13 -14.10 0.19 -8.69
CA ASP A 13 -12.87 0.79 -8.17
C ASP A 13 -12.62 2.19 -8.76
N ASN A 14 -13.02 2.43 -10.01
CA ASN A 14 -12.92 3.75 -10.65
C ASN A 14 -13.76 4.82 -9.92
N VAL A 15 -15.01 4.49 -9.56
CA VAL A 15 -15.87 5.44 -8.83
C VAL A 15 -15.29 5.72 -7.44
N LYS A 16 -14.75 4.69 -6.78
CA LYS A 16 -14.12 4.84 -5.47
C LYS A 16 -12.87 5.74 -5.53
N THR A 17 -12.02 5.58 -6.54
CA THR A 17 -10.81 6.41 -6.68
C THR A 17 -11.14 7.87 -6.99
N GLU A 18 -12.15 8.12 -7.84
CA GLU A 18 -12.64 9.48 -8.11
C GLU A 18 -13.17 10.18 -6.85
N ILE A 19 -14.04 9.49 -6.09
CA ILE A 19 -14.59 10.01 -4.84
C ILE A 19 -13.46 10.34 -3.86
N LEU A 20 -12.50 9.44 -3.67
CA LEU A 20 -11.36 9.68 -2.79
C LEU A 20 -10.50 10.87 -3.22
N LYS A 21 -10.35 11.08 -4.54
CA LYS A 21 -9.65 12.27 -5.08
C LYS A 21 -10.41 13.56 -4.76
N LYS A 22 -11.73 13.59 -4.94
CA LYS A 22 -12.57 14.74 -4.57
C LYS A 22 -12.53 15.04 -3.07
N ILE A 23 -12.49 14.01 -2.22
CA ILE A 23 -12.32 14.17 -0.77
C ILE A 23 -10.97 14.78 -0.42
N LYS A 24 -9.88 14.33 -1.08
CA LYS A 24 -8.56 14.96 -0.92
C LYS A 24 -8.56 16.44 -1.32
N ASN A 25 -9.38 16.82 -2.29
CA ASN A 25 -9.57 18.21 -2.71
C ASN A 25 -10.50 19.01 -1.78
N GLY A 26 -10.96 18.44 -0.66
CA GLY A 26 -11.78 19.14 0.34
C GLY A 26 -13.29 19.09 0.10
N VAL A 27 -13.78 18.30 -0.88
CA VAL A 27 -15.21 18.19 -1.13
C VAL A 27 -15.90 17.45 0.03
N PRO A 28 -17.00 17.99 0.59
CA PRO A 28 -17.67 17.37 1.73
C PRO A 28 -18.34 16.05 1.36
N HIS A 29 -18.28 15.08 2.28
CA HIS A 29 -18.81 13.72 2.06
C HIS A 29 -20.31 13.69 1.78
N LYS A 30 -21.09 14.63 2.33
CA LYS A 30 -22.53 14.72 2.10
C LYS A 30 -22.85 14.98 0.63
N LEU A 31 -22.13 15.91 0.00
CA LEU A 31 -22.30 16.26 -1.40
C LEU A 31 -21.93 15.08 -2.31
N LEU A 32 -20.85 14.36 -1.99
CA LEU A 32 -20.45 13.16 -2.74
C LEU A 32 -21.45 12.01 -2.57
N SER A 33 -22.07 11.90 -1.39
CA SER A 33 -23.09 10.90 -1.09
C SER A 33 -24.32 11.10 -1.99
N GLU A 34 -24.78 12.34 -2.11
CA GLU A 34 -25.90 12.72 -2.98
C GLU A 34 -25.53 12.55 -4.46
N GLN A 35 -24.36 13.04 -4.89
CA GLN A 35 -23.91 12.99 -6.29
C GLN A 35 -23.78 11.56 -6.83
N TYR A 36 -23.21 10.66 -6.05
CA TYR A 36 -22.93 9.28 -6.49
C TYR A 36 -23.99 8.28 -6.00
N ASN A 37 -25.01 8.74 -5.27
CA ASN A 37 -26.02 7.89 -4.62
C ASN A 37 -25.40 6.75 -3.77
N ILE A 38 -24.35 7.09 -3.03
CA ILE A 38 -23.62 6.18 -2.13
C ILE A 38 -23.85 6.66 -0.71
N SER A 39 -24.11 5.75 0.23
CA SER A 39 -24.27 6.13 1.64
C SER A 39 -23.04 6.88 2.15
N LYS A 40 -23.29 8.00 2.85
CA LYS A 40 -22.24 8.79 3.52
C LYS A 40 -21.33 7.92 4.38
N GLY A 41 -21.88 6.95 5.13
CA GLY A 41 -21.08 6.06 5.97
C GLY A 41 -20.09 5.18 5.19
N THR A 42 -20.46 4.79 3.96
CA THR A 42 -19.54 4.07 3.05
C THR A 42 -18.39 4.97 2.62
N ILE A 43 -18.70 6.22 2.26
CA ILE A 43 -17.70 7.23 1.87
C ILE A 43 -16.77 7.56 3.05
N ASP A 44 -17.32 7.78 4.25
CA ASP A 44 -16.58 8.01 5.48
C ASP A 44 -15.61 6.86 5.75
N THR A 45 -16.06 5.62 5.58
CA THR A 45 -15.22 4.42 5.75
C THR A 45 -14.08 4.39 4.75
N TRP A 46 -14.32 4.74 3.49
CA TRP A 46 -13.27 4.82 2.48
C TRP A 46 -12.24 5.91 2.79
N ALA A 47 -12.72 7.09 3.20
CA ALA A 47 -11.87 8.20 3.60
C ALA A 47 -11.01 7.83 4.82
N HIS A 48 -11.59 7.14 5.79
CA HIS A 48 -10.91 6.70 7.00
C HIS A 48 -9.80 5.68 6.68
N LYS A 49 -10.09 4.67 5.86
CA LYS A 49 -9.08 3.68 5.40
C LYS A 49 -7.93 4.32 4.62
N MET A 50 -8.22 5.36 3.85
CA MET A 50 -7.20 6.12 3.12
C MET A 50 -6.33 6.95 4.06
N LYS A 51 -6.91 7.57 5.10
CA LYS A 51 -6.18 8.40 6.07
C LYS A 51 -5.36 7.57 7.07
N ARG A 52 -5.85 6.39 7.43
CA ARG A 52 -5.24 5.50 8.43
C ARG A 52 -5.01 4.09 7.89
N PRO A 53 -4.15 3.94 6.87
CA PRO A 53 -3.88 2.64 6.27
C PRO A 53 -3.32 1.61 7.26
N GLU A 54 -2.61 2.06 8.29
CA GLU A 54 -2.01 1.24 9.34
C GLU A 54 -3.05 0.45 10.15
N LEU A 55 -4.27 0.98 10.30
CA LEU A 55 -5.36 0.31 11.02
C LEU A 55 -6.07 -0.77 10.19
N TYR A 56 -5.83 -0.81 8.88
CA TYR A 56 -6.48 -1.75 7.95
C TYR A 56 -5.45 -2.56 7.15
N PRO A 57 -4.58 -3.33 7.84
CA PRO A 57 -3.65 -4.20 7.15
C PRO A 57 -4.41 -5.18 6.26
N ASN A 58 -3.87 -5.45 5.07
CA ASN A 58 -4.45 -6.36 4.06
C ASN A 58 -5.73 -5.88 3.34
N GLN A 59 -6.20 -4.65 3.54
CA GLN A 59 -7.37 -4.11 2.81
C GLN A 59 -7.01 -3.17 1.63
N GLY A 60 -6.04 -3.58 0.81
CA GLY A 60 -5.61 -2.86 -0.39
C GLY A 60 -4.17 -2.34 -0.37
N GLN A 61 -3.46 -2.49 0.75
CA GLN A 61 -2.01 -2.30 0.82
C GLN A 61 -1.29 -3.48 0.15
N LYS A 62 -0.22 -3.22 -0.60
CA LYS A 62 0.64 -4.29 -1.14
C LYS A 62 1.22 -5.08 0.04
N ARG A 63 1.05 -6.41 0.02
CA ARG A 63 1.60 -7.32 1.04
C ARG A 63 3.09 -7.56 0.75
N GLY A 64 3.87 -7.82 1.80
CA GLY A 64 5.28 -8.18 1.71
C GLY A 64 6.25 -7.00 1.89
N ARG A 65 7.56 -7.30 1.87
CA ARG A 65 8.62 -6.30 2.01
C ARG A 65 8.51 -5.25 0.89
N PRO A 66 8.44 -3.95 1.19
CA PRO A 66 8.48 -2.92 0.16
C PRO A 66 9.76 -3.08 -0.66
N LYS A 67 9.62 -3.20 -1.98
CA LYS A 67 10.78 -3.21 -2.87
C LYS A 67 11.43 -1.83 -2.83
N GLU A 68 12.75 -1.79 -2.73
CA GLU A 68 13.54 -0.57 -2.91
C GLU A 68 13.22 -0.03 -4.32
N LYS A 69 12.64 1.17 -4.41
CA LYS A 69 12.16 1.75 -5.68
C LYS A 69 13.29 2.17 -6.62
N ASN A 70 14.49 2.35 -6.08
CA ASN A 70 15.65 2.90 -6.78
C ASN A 70 16.80 1.89 -6.85
N LEU A 71 16.52 0.58 -6.87
CA LEU A 71 17.57 -0.41 -7.01
C LEU A 71 17.85 -0.68 -8.49
N THR A 72 19.00 -0.21 -8.96
CA THR A 72 19.45 -0.28 -10.35
C THR A 72 20.26 -1.56 -10.59
N LEU A 73 20.40 -1.99 -11.86
CA LEU A 73 21.20 -3.17 -12.19
C LEU A 73 22.69 -3.00 -11.78
N GLU A 74 23.18 -1.76 -11.79
CA GLU A 74 24.53 -1.36 -11.37
C GLU A 74 24.74 -1.53 -9.87
N ASP A 75 23.76 -1.13 -9.04
CA ASP A 75 23.79 -1.34 -7.59
C ASP A 75 23.97 -2.81 -7.21
N TYR A 76 23.45 -3.73 -8.04
CA TYR A 76 23.57 -5.16 -7.80
C TYR A 76 25.00 -5.67 -8.03
N LYS A 77 25.70 -5.14 -9.05
CA LYS A 77 27.09 -5.50 -9.33
C LYS A 77 28.01 -5.01 -8.22
N GLU A 78 27.85 -3.76 -7.77
CA GLU A 78 28.63 -3.19 -6.68
C GLU A 78 28.44 -3.97 -5.36
N ARG A 79 27.19 -4.28 -5.00
CA ARG A 79 26.89 -5.12 -3.82
C ARG A 79 27.55 -6.49 -3.92
N TYR A 80 27.55 -7.11 -5.11
CA TYR A 80 28.20 -8.40 -5.33
C TYR A 80 29.72 -8.32 -5.19
N GLU A 81 30.34 -7.27 -5.72
CA GLU A 81 31.78 -7.07 -5.59
C GLU A 81 32.23 -6.85 -4.14
N ILE A 82 31.46 -6.06 -3.37
CA ILE A 82 31.70 -5.84 -1.95
C ILE A 82 31.62 -7.17 -1.19
N LEU A 83 30.56 -7.96 -1.44
CA LEU A 83 30.39 -9.28 -0.83
C LEU A 83 31.54 -10.22 -1.17
N LYS A 84 31.98 -10.22 -2.43
CA LYS A 84 33.09 -11.06 -2.90
C LYS A 84 34.41 -10.67 -2.23
N LYS A 85 34.73 -9.38 -2.15
CA LYS A 85 35.91 -8.85 -1.46
C LYS A 85 35.88 -9.20 0.03
N TYR A 86 34.73 -9.06 0.68
CA TYR A 86 34.55 -9.39 2.09
C TYR A 86 34.71 -10.90 2.37
N GLN A 87 34.15 -11.77 1.51
CA GLN A 87 34.37 -13.21 1.63
C GLN A 87 35.84 -13.59 1.48
N ALA A 88 36.55 -13.00 0.51
CA ALA A 88 37.98 -13.22 0.33
C ALA A 88 38.79 -12.78 1.55
N PHE A 89 38.46 -11.62 2.12
CA PHE A 89 39.07 -11.12 3.36
C PHE A 89 38.86 -12.09 4.54
N LEU A 90 37.63 -12.56 4.76
CA LEU A 90 37.34 -13.52 5.84
C LEU A 90 38.07 -14.86 5.66
N LYS A 91 38.22 -15.34 4.41
CA LYS A 91 38.96 -16.56 4.12
C LYS A 91 40.45 -16.39 4.45
N ALA A 92 41.06 -15.28 4.00
CA ALA A 92 42.45 -14.96 4.31
C ALA A 92 42.69 -14.77 5.82
N GLN A 93 41.71 -14.23 6.56
CA GLN A 93 41.80 -14.12 8.01
C GLN A 93 41.76 -15.50 8.70
N ARG A 94 40.95 -16.43 8.19
CA ARG A 94 40.84 -17.81 8.74
C ARG A 94 42.07 -18.67 8.47
N GLU A 95 42.72 -18.49 7.33
CA GLU A 95 43.94 -19.24 6.96
C GLU A 95 45.20 -18.75 7.69
N LYS A 96 45.17 -17.53 8.26
CA LYS A 96 46.25 -16.97 9.09
C LYS A 96 46.17 -17.39 10.56
N LYS A 97 45.16 -18.16 10.95
CA LYS A 97 44.90 -18.60 12.32
C LYS A 97 45.28 -20.07 12.46
#